data_AF-A0A3B3TQ44-F1
#
_entry.id   AF-A0A3B3TQ44-F1
#
_cell.length_a   1.000
_cell.length_b   1.000
_cell.length_c   1.000
_cell.angle_alpha   90.00
_cell.angle_beta   90.00
_cell.angle_gamma   90.00
#
_symmetry.space_group_name_H-M   'P 1'
#
loop_
_entity.id
_entity.type
_entity.pdbx_description
1 polymer ?
#
loop_
_entity_poly.entity_id
_entity_poly.type
_entity_poly.pdbx_seq_one_letter_code
_entity_poly.pdbx_strand_id
1 'polypeptide(L)'
;MAGGESAFEQTFSFSPLPKSFCFQEDKNTLTLLMKWSMLGRLSAQTYSFDSNFHPYSYETFALCFFKDPQVIASLSNMEAGVCMPLGITELVPCTKISMELFDPIYSCGILRPSGHVVKCFHDVYPDYDELRQMLQEEDSEHYYVVGKMERKEFLFRLFKHLCLGGALCQYEDTIDPYISTTKKIYKDLIRKIELFSMILVSRYSKDESGQCFPGTREEEQTFAYLIVDPVKRNVTLLFHIYGVGKMTL
;
A
#
# COMPACT_ATOMS: atom_id res chain seq x y z
N MET A 1 10.50 28.06 42.61
CA MET A 1 10.51 26.59 42.45
C MET A 1 10.38 26.32 40.98
N ALA A 2 11.48 25.96 40.33
CA ALA A 2 11.55 25.57 38.93
C ALA A 2 11.33 24.06 38.77
N GLY A 3 10.92 23.63 37.58
CA GLY A 3 10.89 22.24 37.11
C GLY A 3 9.46 21.69 36.95
N GLY A 4 8.99 21.22 35.80
CA GLY A 4 9.71 20.66 34.66
C GLY A 4 9.18 21.10 33.29
N GLU A 5 10.11 21.62 32.49
CA GLU A 5 10.42 21.20 31.12
C GLU A 5 9.27 20.64 30.25
N SER A 6 8.76 21.54 29.39
CA SER A 6 8.50 21.33 27.96
C SER A 6 8.64 19.88 27.47
N ALA A 7 7.51 19.19 27.29
CA ALA A 7 7.47 18.07 26.35
C ALA A 7 7.90 18.62 24.99
N PHE A 8 9.10 18.28 24.54
CA PHE A 8 9.53 18.54 23.17
C PHE A 8 8.51 17.85 22.24
N GLU A 9 7.54 18.60 21.72
CA GLU A 9 6.85 18.20 20.50
C GLU A 9 7.96 18.01 19.46
N GLN A 10 8.28 16.76 19.13
CA GLN A 10 9.23 16.45 18.08
C GLN A 10 8.63 16.93 16.76
N THR A 11 9.00 18.14 16.36
CA THR A 11 8.63 18.70 15.06
C THR A 11 9.53 18.08 14.01
N PHE A 12 8.97 17.22 13.16
CA PHE A 12 9.65 16.72 11.97
C PHE A 12 9.45 17.72 10.84
N SER A 13 10.51 18.03 10.10
CA SER A 13 10.43 18.76 8.84
C SER A 13 10.69 17.79 7.69
N PHE A 14 9.90 17.87 6.62
CA PHE A 14 10.03 16.98 5.47
C PHE A 14 10.46 17.74 4.21
N SER A 15 11.28 17.10 3.38
CA SER A 15 11.72 17.69 2.11
C SER A 15 11.64 16.65 1.00
N PRO A 16 10.98 16.94 -0.13
CA PRO A 16 10.84 15.99 -1.22
C PRO A 16 12.19 15.64 -1.83
N LEU A 17 12.41 14.36 -2.10
CA LEU A 17 13.60 13.83 -2.75
C LEU A 17 13.26 13.35 -4.18
N PRO A 18 14.08 13.72 -5.19
CA PRO A 18 13.91 13.24 -6.56
C PRO A 18 14.38 11.78 -6.65
N LYS A 19 13.56 10.85 -6.17
CA LYS A 19 13.75 9.41 -6.33
C LYS A 19 12.75 8.89 -7.33
N SER A 20 13.24 8.34 -8.44
CA SER A 20 12.40 7.59 -9.36
C SER A 20 12.23 6.15 -8.88
N PHE A 21 11.07 5.59 -9.19
CA PHE A 21 10.74 4.19 -8.99
C PHE A 21 10.58 3.54 -10.36
N CYS A 22 11.36 2.50 -10.63
CA CYS A 22 11.30 1.74 -11.87
C CYS A 22 9.89 1.25 -12.19
N PHE A 23 9.07 0.91 -11.19
CA PHE A 23 7.68 0.48 -11.44
C PHE A 23 6.77 1.59 -11.99
N GLN A 24 7.14 2.87 -11.81
CA GLN A 24 6.41 4.04 -12.33
C GLN A 24 6.88 4.47 -13.73
N GLU A 25 7.93 3.85 -14.27
CA GLU A 25 8.50 4.18 -15.58
C GLU A 25 8.44 3.00 -16.56
N ASP A 26 8.47 1.78 -16.02
CA ASP A 26 8.48 0.56 -16.82
C ASP A 26 7.19 0.35 -17.58
N LYS A 27 7.27 0.40 -18.91
CA LYS A 27 6.12 0.28 -19.82
C LYS A 27 5.25 -0.96 -19.56
N ASN A 28 5.86 -2.12 -19.26
CA ASN A 28 5.09 -3.35 -19.01
C ASN A 28 4.28 -3.23 -17.71
N THR A 29 4.90 -2.70 -16.65
CA THR A 29 4.23 -2.45 -15.36
C THR A 29 3.14 -1.41 -15.52
N LEU A 30 3.41 -0.30 -16.21
CA LEU A 30 2.42 0.74 -16.48
C LEU A 30 1.24 0.22 -17.31
N THR A 31 1.48 -0.70 -18.26
CA THR A 31 0.41 -1.35 -19.03
C THR A 31 -0.49 -2.19 -18.14
N LEU A 32 0.09 -2.96 -17.20
CA LEU A 32 -0.68 -3.73 -16.22
C LEU A 32 -1.44 -2.82 -15.26
N LEU A 33 -0.80 -1.76 -14.74
CA LEU A 33 -1.46 -0.78 -13.87
C LEU A 33 -2.60 -0.04 -14.60
N MET A 34 -2.46 0.21 -15.91
CA MET A 34 -3.54 0.75 -16.74
C MET A 34 -4.70 -0.24 -16.82
N LYS A 35 -4.41 -1.50 -17.14
CA LYS A 35 -5.37 -2.60 -17.22
C LYS A 35 -6.12 -2.79 -15.88
N TRP A 36 -5.42 -2.69 -14.76
CA TRP A 36 -6.00 -2.80 -13.43
C TRP A 36 -6.61 -1.49 -12.91
N SER A 37 -6.71 -0.44 -13.74
CA SER A 37 -7.28 0.87 -13.38
C SER A 37 -6.56 1.57 -12.22
N MET A 38 -5.27 1.29 -12.02
CA MET A 38 -4.41 1.89 -10.99
C MET A 38 -3.46 2.96 -11.54
N LEU A 39 -3.28 3.06 -12.86
CA LEU A 39 -2.37 4.02 -13.49
C LEU A 39 -2.76 5.46 -13.14
N GLY A 40 -1.79 6.24 -12.66
CA GLY A 40 -2.00 7.63 -12.21
C GLY A 40 -2.70 7.77 -10.85
N ARG A 41 -3.13 6.66 -10.23
CA ARG A 41 -3.70 6.62 -8.88
C ARG A 41 -2.81 5.90 -7.88
N LEU A 42 -2.00 4.94 -8.33
CA LEU A 42 -0.92 4.33 -7.56
C LEU A 42 0.36 5.16 -7.75
N SER A 43 0.93 5.67 -6.67
CA SER A 43 2.13 6.51 -6.72
C SER A 43 3.04 6.25 -5.52
N ALA A 44 4.34 6.41 -5.73
CA ALA A 44 5.33 6.45 -4.66
C ALA A 44 6.14 7.76 -4.72
N GLN A 45 6.36 8.37 -3.56
CA GLN A 45 7.15 9.58 -3.39
C GLN A 45 8.07 9.43 -2.18
N THR A 46 9.27 10.02 -2.23
CA THR A 46 10.23 9.93 -1.13
C THR A 46 10.56 11.31 -0.60
N TYR A 47 10.70 11.41 0.71
CA TYR A 47 11.04 12.63 1.42
C TYR A 47 12.16 12.33 2.42
N SER A 48 13.07 13.28 2.62
CA SER A 48 13.99 13.24 3.76
C SER A 48 13.34 13.89 4.97
N PHE A 49 13.78 13.51 6.17
CA PHE A 49 13.40 14.17 7.42
C PHE A 49 14.62 14.51 8.28
N ASP A 50 14.49 15.54 9.12
CA ASP A 50 15.60 16.15 9.88
C ASP A 50 15.89 15.47 11.23
N SER A 51 14.86 14.98 11.90
CA SER A 51 14.90 14.48 13.27
C SER A 51 15.07 12.95 13.38
N ASN A 52 15.55 12.46 14.51
CA ASN A 52 15.65 11.00 14.73
C ASN A 52 14.27 10.37 14.85
N PHE A 53 13.99 9.37 14.03
CA PHE A 53 12.77 8.59 14.10
C PHE A 53 12.88 7.50 15.18
N HIS A 54 11.87 7.41 16.03
CA HIS A 54 11.75 6.36 17.03
C HIS A 54 10.51 5.50 16.75
N PRO A 55 10.62 4.16 16.77
CA PRO A 55 9.50 3.28 16.44
C PRO A 55 8.24 3.49 17.29
N TYR A 56 8.37 3.89 18.56
CA TYR A 56 7.21 4.13 19.44
C TYR A 56 6.47 5.44 19.14
N SER A 57 7.08 6.39 18.43
CA SER A 57 6.48 7.69 18.10
C SER A 57 5.89 7.71 16.68
N TYR A 58 5.53 6.54 16.15
CA TYR A 58 5.10 6.39 14.77
C TYR A 58 3.83 7.18 14.44
N GLU A 59 2.89 7.28 15.39
CA GLU A 59 1.64 8.02 15.23
C GLU A 59 1.93 9.51 15.11
N THR A 60 2.76 10.05 16.00
CA THR A 60 3.22 11.44 15.95
C THR A 60 3.96 11.73 14.65
N PHE A 61 4.85 10.83 14.23
CA PHE A 61 5.59 10.98 12.97
C PHE A 61 4.65 11.04 11.76
N ALA A 62 3.68 10.13 11.67
CA ALA A 62 2.69 10.12 10.59
C ALA A 62 1.85 11.42 10.61
N LEU A 63 1.39 11.85 11.79
CA LEU A 63 0.66 13.11 11.95
C LEU A 63 1.49 14.32 11.50
N CYS A 64 2.76 14.40 11.86
CA CYS A 64 3.66 15.45 11.39
C CYS A 64 3.84 15.39 9.87
N PHE A 65 4.04 14.21 9.30
CA PHE A 65 4.23 14.02 7.86
C PHE A 65 3.06 14.54 7.04
N PHE A 66 1.82 14.17 7.38
CA PHE A 66 0.65 14.59 6.62
C PHE A 66 0.20 16.03 6.90
N LYS A 67 0.72 16.67 7.94
CA LYS A 67 0.54 18.10 8.24
C LYS A 67 1.64 18.98 7.65
N ASP A 68 2.72 18.40 7.15
CA ASP A 68 3.85 19.16 6.62
C ASP A 68 3.47 19.88 5.32
N PRO A 69 3.71 21.21 5.21
CA PRO A 69 3.33 21.98 4.04
C PRO A 69 3.98 21.51 2.72
N GLN A 70 5.23 21.00 2.76
CA GLN A 70 5.92 20.50 1.57
C GLN A 70 5.31 19.18 1.11
N VAL A 71 4.98 18.29 2.05
CA VAL A 71 4.25 17.05 1.75
C VAL A 71 2.89 17.37 1.15
N ILE A 72 2.12 18.25 1.79
CA ILE A 72 0.81 18.69 1.28
C ILE A 72 0.91 19.27 -0.14
N ALA A 73 1.86 20.17 -0.40
CA ALA A 73 2.04 20.77 -1.71
C ALA A 73 2.47 19.75 -2.79
N SER A 74 3.22 18.71 -2.41
CA SER A 74 3.57 17.63 -3.33
C SER A 74 2.38 16.72 -3.66
N LEU A 75 1.48 16.50 -2.69
CA LEU A 75 0.26 15.72 -2.86
C LEU A 75 -0.82 16.49 -3.62
N SER A 76 -0.91 17.81 -3.44
CA SER A 76 -1.91 18.67 -4.11
C SER A 76 -1.77 18.74 -5.62
N ASN A 77 -0.57 18.46 -6.13
CA ASN A 77 -0.30 18.35 -7.57
C ASN A 77 -0.86 17.05 -8.15
N MET A 78 -1.24 16.10 -7.30
CA MET A 78 -2.05 14.94 -7.66
C MET A 78 -3.52 15.32 -7.44
N GLU A 79 -4.46 14.70 -8.14
CA GLU A 79 -5.91 14.91 -7.94
C GLU A 79 -6.43 14.53 -6.52
N ALA A 80 -5.50 14.29 -5.58
CA ALA A 80 -5.74 14.11 -4.15
C ALA A 80 -5.84 15.49 -3.48
N GLY A 81 -7.06 16.00 -3.32
CA GLY A 81 -7.35 17.24 -2.60
C GLY A 81 -6.71 17.30 -1.20
N VAL A 82 -6.26 18.50 -0.85
CA VAL A 82 -5.37 18.85 0.27
C VAL A 82 -6.05 18.96 1.63
N CYS A 83 -5.24 18.67 2.66
CA CYS A 83 -5.39 18.89 4.11
C CYS A 83 -6.45 18.01 4.78
N MET A 84 -5.99 16.89 5.33
CA MET A 84 -6.86 15.80 5.76
C MET A 84 -6.49 15.35 7.16
N PRO A 85 -7.44 15.17 8.09
CA PRO A 85 -7.21 14.37 9.28
C PRO A 85 -6.68 12.99 8.87
N LEU A 86 -5.65 12.54 9.60
CA LEU A 86 -5.04 11.25 9.37
C LEU A 86 -6.02 10.14 9.74
N GLY A 87 -6.13 9.15 8.86
CA GLY A 87 -6.80 7.90 9.16
C GLY A 87 -6.18 7.14 10.35
N ILE A 88 -6.80 6.01 10.73
CA ILE A 88 -6.23 5.11 11.73
C ILE A 88 -4.86 4.64 11.23
N THR A 89 -3.83 4.86 12.04
CA THR A 89 -2.46 4.47 11.73
C THR A 89 -2.13 3.16 12.43
N GLU A 90 -1.66 2.18 11.68
CA GLU A 90 -1.20 0.91 12.23
C GLU A 90 0.17 0.49 11.72
N LEU A 91 0.85 -0.33 12.51
CA LEU A 91 2.10 -0.96 12.10
C LEU A 91 1.87 -2.19 11.25
N VAL A 92 2.55 -2.23 10.11
CA VAL A 92 2.53 -3.34 9.17
C VAL A 92 3.87 -4.06 9.21
N PRO A 93 3.87 -5.36 9.56
CA PRO A 93 5.07 -6.18 9.47
C PRO A 93 5.65 -6.19 8.05
N CYS A 94 6.96 -6.05 7.95
CA CYS A 94 7.71 -6.13 6.70
C CYS A 94 8.88 -7.11 6.87
N THR A 95 8.57 -8.32 7.36
CA THR A 95 9.56 -9.34 7.69
C THR A 95 9.74 -10.35 6.57
N LYS A 96 8.69 -10.58 5.76
CA LYS A 96 8.74 -11.52 4.63
C LYS A 96 9.32 -10.83 3.39
N ILE A 97 10.43 -11.37 2.88
CA ILE A 97 11.11 -10.86 1.68
C ILE A 97 11.07 -11.82 0.49
N SER A 98 10.63 -13.06 0.72
CA SER A 98 10.56 -14.12 -0.29
C SER A 98 9.17 -14.17 -0.93
N MET A 99 9.12 -14.42 -2.23
CA MET A 99 7.86 -14.67 -2.95
C MET A 99 7.28 -16.05 -2.64
N GLU A 100 8.05 -16.92 -1.98
CA GLU A 100 7.59 -18.23 -1.47
C GLU A 100 6.41 -18.08 -0.49
N LEU A 101 6.17 -16.86 0.02
CA LEU A 101 4.94 -16.50 0.75
C LEU A 101 3.67 -16.93 0.01
N PHE A 102 3.70 -16.96 -1.32
CA PHE A 102 2.55 -17.26 -2.17
C PHE A 102 2.51 -18.72 -2.66
N ASP A 103 3.53 -19.54 -2.35
CA ASP A 103 3.59 -20.95 -2.75
C ASP A 103 2.36 -21.78 -2.30
N PRO A 104 1.77 -21.55 -1.11
CA PRO A 104 0.55 -22.25 -0.71
C PRO A 104 -0.63 -22.08 -1.69
N ILE A 105 -0.69 -20.97 -2.43
CA ILE A 105 -1.77 -20.69 -3.40
C ILE A 105 -1.75 -21.71 -4.55
N TYR A 106 -0.57 -22.23 -4.92
CA TYR A 106 -0.41 -23.19 -6.00
C TYR A 106 -0.84 -24.62 -5.62
N SER A 107 -1.04 -24.90 -4.33
CA SER A 107 -1.27 -26.26 -3.82
C SER A 107 -2.63 -26.47 -3.14
N CYS A 108 -3.50 -25.44 -3.14
CA CYS A 108 -4.78 -25.46 -2.41
C CYS A 108 -6.03 -25.48 -3.31
N GLY A 109 -5.88 -25.52 -4.64
CA GLY A 109 -7.02 -25.58 -5.56
C GLY A 109 -7.51 -24.22 -6.08
N ILE A 110 -6.99 -23.09 -5.57
CA ILE A 110 -7.24 -21.74 -6.13
C ILE A 110 -6.76 -21.64 -7.59
N LEU A 111 -5.67 -22.34 -7.90
CA LEU A 111 -5.05 -22.35 -9.23
C LEU A 111 -5.13 -23.74 -9.86
N ARG A 112 -5.33 -23.77 -11.17
CA ARG A 112 -5.06 -24.95 -11.99
C ARG A 112 -3.54 -25.19 -12.08
N PRO A 113 -3.08 -26.41 -12.42
CA PRO A 113 -1.66 -26.67 -12.66
C PRO A 113 -1.01 -25.76 -13.72
N SER A 114 -1.82 -25.17 -14.61
CA SER A 114 -1.39 -24.19 -15.61
C SER A 114 -1.23 -22.76 -15.06
N GLY A 115 -1.41 -22.53 -13.76
CA GLY A 115 -1.38 -21.19 -13.13
C GLY A 115 -2.66 -20.36 -13.36
N HIS A 116 -3.66 -20.92 -14.03
CA HIS A 116 -4.93 -20.24 -14.27
C HIS A 116 -5.79 -20.23 -13.01
N VAL A 117 -6.40 -19.09 -12.70
CA VAL A 117 -7.26 -18.91 -11.54
C VAL A 117 -8.58 -19.66 -11.76
N VAL A 118 -8.99 -20.44 -10.76
CA VAL A 118 -10.25 -21.17 -10.80
C VAL A 118 -11.41 -20.19 -10.56
N LYS A 119 -12.41 -20.21 -11.44
CA LYS A 119 -13.65 -19.44 -11.28
C LYS A 119 -14.54 -20.10 -10.23
N CYS A 120 -15.25 -19.30 -9.43
CA CYS A 120 -16.19 -19.78 -8.42
C CYS A 120 -17.56 -19.11 -8.59
N PHE A 121 -18.58 -19.71 -7.98
CA PHE A 121 -19.91 -19.13 -7.92
C PHE A 121 -19.96 -18.17 -6.73
N HIS A 122 -20.25 -16.89 -6.99
CA HIS A 122 -20.44 -15.89 -5.96
C HIS A 122 -21.83 -15.29 -6.07
N ASP A 123 -22.52 -15.14 -4.94
CA ASP A 123 -23.93 -14.75 -4.89
C ASP A 123 -24.23 -13.39 -5.54
N VAL A 124 -23.27 -12.47 -5.46
CA VAL A 124 -23.40 -11.09 -5.97
C VAL A 124 -22.74 -10.90 -7.34
N TYR A 125 -21.67 -11.64 -7.63
CA TYR A 125 -20.77 -11.34 -8.75
C TYR A 125 -20.67 -12.56 -9.67
N PRO A 126 -21.22 -12.51 -10.89
CA PRO A 126 -21.25 -13.67 -11.78
C PRO A 126 -19.87 -14.03 -12.36
N ASP A 127 -18.93 -13.08 -12.41
CA ASP A 127 -17.55 -13.31 -12.82
C ASP A 127 -16.62 -13.12 -11.62
N TYR A 128 -16.70 -14.04 -10.67
CA TYR A 128 -15.85 -14.12 -9.48
C TYR A 128 -14.89 -15.32 -9.57
N ASP A 129 -13.86 -15.31 -8.72
CA ASP A 129 -12.85 -16.36 -8.73
C ASP A 129 -12.30 -16.67 -7.33
N GLU A 130 -11.73 -17.86 -7.20
CA GLU A 130 -11.19 -18.41 -5.95
C GLU A 130 -10.06 -17.53 -5.37
N LEU A 131 -9.31 -16.81 -6.23
CA LEU A 131 -8.25 -15.93 -5.77
C LEU A 131 -8.83 -14.71 -5.06
N ARG A 132 -9.81 -14.03 -5.66
CA ARG A 132 -10.51 -12.89 -5.04
C ARG A 132 -11.25 -13.31 -3.78
N GLN A 133 -11.90 -14.48 -3.80
CA GLN A 133 -12.55 -15.05 -2.63
C GLN A 133 -11.56 -15.26 -1.47
N MET A 134 -10.42 -15.91 -1.71
CA MET A 134 -9.36 -16.09 -0.69
C MET A 134 -8.81 -14.76 -0.17
N LEU A 135 -8.77 -13.72 -1.00
CA LEU A 135 -8.26 -12.40 -0.62
C LEU A 135 -9.27 -11.61 0.23
N GLN A 136 -10.57 -11.70 -0.04
CA GLN A 136 -11.59 -10.79 0.52
C GLN A 136 -12.53 -11.44 1.54
N GLU A 137 -12.87 -12.72 1.39
CA GLU A 137 -13.91 -13.36 2.20
C GLU A 137 -13.31 -14.13 3.38
N GLU A 138 -13.49 -13.59 4.59
CA GLU A 138 -12.95 -14.17 5.83
C GLU A 138 -13.51 -15.56 6.15
N ASP A 139 -14.74 -15.82 5.73
CA ASP A 139 -15.45 -17.08 5.93
C ASP A 139 -15.13 -18.13 4.85
N SER A 140 -14.34 -17.78 3.84
CA SER A 140 -13.95 -18.73 2.79
C SER A 140 -12.99 -19.79 3.32
N GLU A 141 -13.12 -21.03 2.82
CA GLU A 141 -12.25 -22.15 3.21
C GLU A 141 -10.76 -21.83 2.98
N HIS A 142 -10.48 -21.06 1.92
CA HIS A 142 -9.13 -20.72 1.50
C HIS A 142 -8.54 -19.48 2.20
N TYR A 143 -9.31 -18.73 3.01
CA TYR A 143 -8.89 -17.44 3.55
C TYR A 143 -7.52 -17.50 4.26
N TYR A 144 -7.25 -18.57 5.01
CA TYR A 144 -6.00 -18.73 5.76
C TYR A 144 -4.93 -19.58 5.07
N VAL A 145 -5.05 -19.89 3.77
CA VAL A 145 -4.05 -20.66 3.01
C VAL A 145 -2.64 -20.07 3.10
N VAL A 146 -2.51 -18.75 3.04
CA VAL A 146 -1.21 -18.06 3.16
C VAL A 146 -0.77 -17.91 4.62
N GLY A 147 -1.66 -18.11 5.59
CA GLY A 147 -1.41 -17.99 7.03
C GLY A 147 -1.91 -16.67 7.63
N LYS A 148 -2.39 -16.71 8.87
CA LYS A 148 -3.00 -15.55 9.54
C LYS A 148 -2.03 -14.38 9.78
N MET A 149 -0.77 -14.69 10.06
CA MET A 149 0.25 -13.66 10.32
C MET A 149 0.84 -13.14 9.01
N GLU A 150 1.09 -14.04 8.06
CA GLU A 150 1.56 -13.77 6.72
C GLU A 150 0.64 -12.83 5.95
N ARG A 151 -0.69 -12.94 6.11
CA ARG A 151 -1.66 -12.00 5.52
C ARG A 151 -1.50 -10.56 6.02
N LYS A 152 -0.89 -10.36 7.20
CA LYS A 152 -0.64 -9.02 7.74
C LYS A 152 0.62 -8.39 7.16
N GLU A 153 1.51 -9.18 6.54
CA GLU A 153 2.78 -8.70 6.00
C GLU A 153 2.56 -7.75 4.82
N PHE A 154 3.41 -6.73 4.74
CA PHE A 154 3.35 -5.73 3.66
C PHE A 154 3.40 -6.37 2.28
N LEU A 155 4.23 -7.41 2.10
CA LEU A 155 4.33 -8.14 0.84
C LEU A 155 2.99 -8.75 0.42
N PHE A 156 2.26 -9.37 1.35
CA PHE A 156 0.94 -9.93 1.06
C PHE A 156 -0.08 -8.83 0.76
N ARG A 157 -0.10 -7.76 1.55
CA ARG A 157 -1.05 -6.66 1.33
C ARG A 157 -0.83 -5.97 -0.01
N LEU A 158 0.42 -5.79 -0.42
CA LEU A 158 0.75 -5.25 -1.74
C LEU A 158 0.22 -6.15 -2.86
N PHE A 159 0.42 -7.47 -2.75
CA PHE A 159 -0.13 -8.45 -3.68
C PHE A 159 -1.66 -8.37 -3.75
N LYS A 160 -2.32 -8.36 -2.59
CA LYS A 160 -3.78 -8.21 -2.49
C LYS A 160 -4.26 -6.96 -3.22
N HIS A 161 -3.64 -5.81 -2.95
CA HIS A 161 -4.00 -4.54 -3.57
C HIS A 161 -3.92 -4.56 -5.09
N LEU A 162 -2.90 -5.19 -5.66
CA LEU A 162 -2.76 -5.34 -7.11
C LEU A 162 -3.81 -6.27 -7.71
N CYS A 163 -4.18 -7.33 -6.99
CA CYS A 163 -5.25 -8.23 -7.43
C CYS A 163 -6.62 -7.54 -7.45
N LEU A 164 -6.89 -6.66 -6.47
CA LEU A 164 -8.15 -5.92 -6.39
C LEU A 164 -8.22 -4.77 -7.41
N GLY A 165 -7.12 -4.07 -7.64
CA GLY A 165 -7.02 -2.98 -8.61
C GLY A 165 -7.89 -1.75 -8.29
N GLY A 166 -8.23 -0.97 -9.32
CA GLY A 166 -9.10 0.19 -9.28
C GLY A 166 -10.52 -0.10 -9.75
N ALA A 167 -11.30 0.96 -10.01
CA ALA A 167 -12.74 0.84 -10.28
C ALA A 167 -13.08 0.10 -11.58
N LEU A 168 -12.18 0.14 -12.57
CA LEU A 168 -12.34 -0.56 -13.85
C LEU A 168 -11.29 -1.66 -14.02
N CYS A 169 -10.92 -2.33 -12.93
CA CYS A 169 -9.94 -3.40 -12.93
C CYS A 169 -10.32 -4.50 -13.93
N GLN A 170 -9.50 -4.71 -14.95
CA GLN A 170 -9.59 -5.86 -15.83
C GLN A 170 -8.68 -6.95 -15.27
N TYR A 171 -9.28 -7.95 -14.61
CA TYR A 171 -8.54 -9.01 -13.93
C TYR A 171 -7.73 -9.89 -14.91
N GLU A 172 -6.76 -10.61 -14.36
CA GLU A 172 -5.98 -11.61 -15.08
C GLU A 172 -6.57 -13.00 -14.86
N ASP A 173 -6.50 -13.84 -15.90
CA ASP A 173 -6.88 -15.25 -15.79
C ASP A 173 -5.78 -16.11 -15.15
N THR A 174 -4.58 -15.57 -14.97
CA THR A 174 -3.41 -16.25 -14.37
C THR A 174 -2.81 -15.41 -13.26
N ILE A 175 -2.17 -16.07 -12.28
CA ILE A 175 -1.59 -15.37 -11.12
C ILE A 175 -0.27 -14.65 -11.42
N ASP A 176 0.45 -15.09 -12.45
CA ASP A 176 1.83 -14.66 -12.74
C ASP A 176 2.00 -13.14 -12.93
N PRO A 177 1.10 -12.41 -13.62
CA PRO A 177 1.22 -10.96 -13.75
C PRO A 177 1.15 -10.25 -12.40
N TYR A 178 0.32 -10.74 -11.47
CA TYR A 178 0.23 -10.19 -10.12
C TYR A 178 1.51 -10.47 -9.31
N ILE A 179 2.01 -11.70 -9.32
CA ILE A 179 3.24 -12.08 -8.58
C ILE A 179 4.46 -11.33 -9.11
N SER A 180 4.62 -11.27 -10.43
CA SER A 180 5.75 -10.58 -11.06
C SER A 180 5.73 -9.07 -10.81
N THR A 181 4.56 -8.44 -10.88
CA THR A 181 4.39 -7.01 -10.61
C THR A 181 4.59 -6.69 -9.12
N THR A 182 4.03 -7.51 -8.23
CA THR A 182 4.28 -7.42 -6.77
C THR A 182 5.78 -7.48 -6.49
N LYS A 183 6.48 -8.46 -7.06
CA LYS A 183 7.93 -8.61 -6.89
C LYS A 183 8.71 -7.40 -7.37
N LYS A 184 8.29 -6.78 -8.47
CA LYS A 184 8.95 -5.59 -9.02
C LYS A 184 8.75 -4.39 -8.10
N ILE A 185 7.50 -4.08 -7.75
CA ILE A 185 7.16 -2.96 -6.86
C ILE A 185 7.82 -3.15 -5.48
N TYR A 186 7.72 -4.35 -4.91
CA TYR A 186 8.29 -4.65 -3.59
C TYR A 186 9.80 -4.46 -3.55
N LYS A 187 10.54 -4.90 -4.58
CA LYS A 187 11.99 -4.71 -4.67
C LYS A 187 12.41 -3.24 -4.83
N ASP A 188 11.58 -2.45 -5.46
CA ASP A 188 11.82 -1.03 -5.71
C ASP A 188 11.61 -0.19 -4.43
N LEU A 189 10.62 -0.59 -3.63
CA LEU A 189 10.29 0.02 -2.35
C LEU A 189 11.23 -0.45 -1.22
N ILE A 190 11.38 -1.77 -1.07
CA ILE A 190 12.14 -2.41 0.01
C ILE A 190 13.49 -2.87 -0.52
N ARG A 191 14.55 -2.10 -0.19
CA ARG A 191 15.92 -2.51 -0.52
C ARG A 191 16.36 -3.60 0.46
N LYS A 192 16.82 -4.74 -0.08
CA LYS A 192 17.24 -5.98 0.61
C LYS A 192 18.12 -5.86 1.88
N ILE A 193 18.68 -4.69 2.19
CA ILE A 193 19.71 -4.50 3.22
C ILE A 193 19.14 -3.82 4.48
N GLU A 194 17.96 -3.19 4.40
CA GLU A 194 17.46 -2.31 5.48
C GLU A 194 16.21 -2.90 6.12
N LEU A 195 16.42 -3.86 7.01
CA LEU A 195 15.39 -4.48 7.85
C LEU A 195 14.77 -3.51 8.89
N PHE A 196 15.09 -2.22 8.81
CA PHE A 196 14.63 -1.15 9.71
C PHE A 196 13.46 -0.36 9.15
N SER A 197 12.87 -0.83 8.04
CA SER A 197 11.71 -0.17 7.44
C SER A 197 10.46 -0.35 8.28
N MET A 198 10.04 0.70 8.98
CA MET A 198 8.74 0.72 9.64
C MET A 198 7.69 1.10 8.60
N ILE A 199 6.67 0.25 8.46
CA ILE A 199 5.59 0.48 7.51
C ILE A 199 4.34 0.84 8.26
N LEU A 200 3.80 2.01 7.93
CA LEU A 200 2.59 2.56 8.53
C LEU A 200 1.48 2.54 7.51
N VAL A 201 0.32 2.00 7.87
CA VAL A 201 -0.88 2.14 7.03
C VAL A 201 -1.79 3.19 7.63
N SER A 202 -2.19 4.18 6.84
CA SER A 202 -3.36 4.98 7.14
C SER A 202 -4.58 4.39 6.44
N ARG A 203 -5.55 3.88 7.21
CA ARG A 203 -6.89 3.53 6.70
C ARG A 203 -7.89 4.63 7.05
N TYR A 204 -8.90 4.80 6.19
CA TYR A 204 -10.01 5.72 6.40
C TYR A 204 -10.48 5.77 7.86
N SER A 205 -10.67 6.98 8.39
CA SER A 205 -11.40 7.21 9.64
C SER A 205 -12.47 8.28 9.39
N LYS A 206 -13.71 8.02 9.81
CA LYS A 206 -14.76 9.05 9.83
C LYS A 206 -14.38 10.14 10.83
N ASP A 207 -13.90 11.27 10.32
CA ASP A 207 -13.94 12.53 11.06
C ASP A 207 -15.24 13.29 10.72
N GLU A 208 -15.67 14.22 11.59
CA GLU A 208 -16.88 15.04 11.42
C GLU A 208 -16.86 15.87 10.12
N SER A 209 -15.66 16.09 9.57
CA SER A 209 -15.40 16.82 8.31
C SER A 209 -15.61 16.01 7.03
N GLY A 210 -15.71 14.68 7.11
CA GLY A 210 -15.99 13.79 5.97
C GLY A 210 -14.88 13.66 4.91
N GLN A 211 -13.71 14.26 5.13
CA GLN A 211 -12.57 14.21 4.22
C GLN A 211 -11.34 13.64 4.96
N CYS A 212 -10.75 12.55 4.48
CA CYS A 212 -9.51 11.98 5.04
C CYS A 212 -8.63 11.36 3.95
N PHE A 213 -7.31 11.37 4.14
CA PHE A 213 -6.35 10.74 3.20
C PHE A 213 -6.23 9.24 3.55
N PRO A 214 -6.25 8.32 2.56
CA PRO A 214 -6.13 8.54 1.11
C PRO A 214 -7.47 8.67 0.36
N GLY A 215 -8.63 8.63 1.02
CA GLY A 215 -9.91 8.79 0.33
C GLY A 215 -11.09 9.03 1.25
N THR A 216 -12.21 9.46 0.68
CA THR A 216 -13.43 9.88 1.39
C THR A 216 -14.39 8.72 1.70
N ARG A 217 -14.10 7.52 1.20
CA ARG A 217 -14.89 6.31 1.36
C ARG A 217 -14.03 5.17 1.89
N GLU A 218 -14.66 4.29 2.66
CA GLU A 218 -14.04 3.05 3.14
C GLU A 218 -14.03 2.02 2.01
N GLU A 219 -13.01 2.11 1.17
CA GLU A 219 -12.74 1.18 0.08
C GLU A 219 -11.41 0.49 0.39
N GLU A 220 -11.39 -0.84 0.43
CA GLU A 220 -10.17 -1.60 0.80
C GLU A 220 -9.00 -1.31 -0.16
N GLN A 221 -9.30 -0.98 -1.42
CA GLN A 221 -8.29 -0.61 -2.41
C GLN A 221 -7.69 0.77 -2.16
N THR A 222 -8.30 1.62 -1.33
CA THR A 222 -7.73 2.91 -0.94
C THR A 222 -6.77 2.71 0.23
N PHE A 223 -5.47 2.93 0.00
CA PHE A 223 -4.43 2.72 1.01
C PHE A 223 -3.30 3.73 0.89
N ALA A 224 -2.60 3.93 2.00
CA ALA A 224 -1.30 4.61 2.00
C ALA A 224 -0.35 3.94 3.00
N TYR A 225 0.89 3.77 2.56
CA TYR A 225 1.99 3.18 3.30
C TYR A 225 3.10 4.22 3.46
N LEU A 226 3.47 4.56 4.69
CA LEU A 226 4.74 5.26 4.96
C LEU A 226 5.81 4.22 5.27
N ILE A 227 6.80 4.12 4.40
CA ILE A 227 7.96 3.23 4.53
C ILE A 227 9.12 4.07 5.04
N VAL A 228 9.39 4.01 6.34
CA VAL A 228 10.39 4.85 7.01
C VAL A 228 11.72 4.12 7.05
N ASP A 229 12.78 4.72 6.51
CA ASP A 229 14.18 4.30 6.65
C ASP A 229 14.87 5.24 7.67
N PRO A 230 15.01 4.82 8.95
CA PRO A 230 15.58 5.67 9.99
C PRO A 230 17.07 5.92 9.80
N VAL A 231 17.78 5.02 9.10
CA VAL A 231 19.23 5.10 8.89
C VAL A 231 19.54 6.17 7.86
N LYS A 232 18.82 6.18 6.73
CA LYS A 232 18.95 7.23 5.72
C LYS A 232 18.16 8.49 6.03
N ARG A 233 17.30 8.46 7.05
CA ARG A 233 16.32 9.50 7.37
C ARG A 233 15.42 9.85 6.19
N ASN A 234 14.94 8.81 5.52
CA ASN A 234 14.02 8.94 4.39
C ASN A 234 12.70 8.26 4.71
N VAL A 235 11.61 8.81 4.21
CA VAL A 235 10.29 8.18 4.21
C VAL A 235 9.77 8.10 2.79
N THR A 236 9.36 6.91 2.37
CA THR A 236 8.66 6.71 1.11
C THR A 236 7.18 6.55 1.37
N LEU A 237 6.36 7.46 0.84
CA LEU A 237 4.92 7.33 0.80
C LEU A 237 4.53 6.55 -0.47
N LEU A 238 3.97 5.35 -0.31
CA LEU A 238 3.27 4.62 -1.37
C LEU A 238 1.77 4.73 -1.12
N PHE A 239 0.98 5.18 -2.08
CA PHE A 239 -0.46 5.27 -1.90
C PHE A 239 -1.23 4.94 -3.17
N HIS A 240 -2.48 4.52 -2.99
CA HIS A 240 -3.47 4.34 -4.03
C HIS A 240 -4.80 4.90 -3.54
N ILE A 241 -5.48 5.63 -4.42
CA ILE A 241 -6.82 6.15 -4.20
C ILE A 241 -7.75 5.46 -5.18
N TYR A 242 -8.73 4.72 -4.67
CA TYR A 242 -9.69 4.02 -5.49
C TYR A 242 -10.42 4.96 -6.46
N GLY A 243 -10.75 4.44 -7.63
CA GLY A 243 -11.37 5.19 -8.72
C GLY A 243 -10.86 4.72 -10.08
N VAL A 244 -11.14 5.51 -11.11
CA VAL A 244 -10.82 5.18 -12.51
C VAL A 244 -9.42 5.66 -12.87
N GLY A 245 -8.45 4.76 -12.99
CA GLY A 245 -7.10 5.12 -13.45
C GLY A 245 -7.06 5.73 -14.86
N LYS A 246 -5.92 6.30 -15.23
CA LYS A 246 -5.65 6.77 -16.58
C LYS A 246 -5.77 5.60 -17.56
N MET A 247 -6.41 5.85 -18.71
CA MET A 247 -6.62 4.86 -19.77
C MET A 247 -5.62 4.99 -20.94
N THR A 248 -4.62 5.83 -20.77
CA THR A 248 -3.56 6.10 -21.74
C THR A 248 -2.22 6.20 -21.00
N LEU A 249 -1.18 5.60 -21.59
CA LEU A 249 0.20 5.68 -21.13
C LEU A 249 0.83 7.03 -21.48
#